data_AF-A0A952L929-F1
#
_entry.id   AF-A0A952L929-F1
#
_cell.length_a   1.000
_cell.length_b   1.000
_cell.length_c   1.000
_cell.angle_alpha   90.00
_cell.angle_beta   90.00
_cell.angle_gamma   90.00
#
_symmetry.space_group_name_H-M   'P 1'
#
loop_
_entity.id
_entity.type
_entity.pdbx_description
1 polymer ?
#
loop_
_entity_poly.entity_id
_entity_poly.type
_entity_poly.pdbx_seq_one_letter_code
_entity_poly.pdbx_strand_id
1 'polypeptide(L)'
;MPGLLLASALLTSTPPALALDAPLQVAQYAHTSWTARDGVSLGLVFSMAQTPDGYLWVGGSFGMFRFDGLRFVPWRPPRGQSLPDNPYALLVSRDGTLWIGTFNG
;
A
#
# COMPACT_ATOMS: atom_id res chain seq x y z
N MET A 1 23.39 17.49 -65.94
CA MET A 1 23.83 16.58 -64.87
C MET A 1 23.07 16.94 -63.59
N PRO A 2 22.68 15.94 -62.79
CA PRO A 2 21.62 16.01 -61.78
C PRO A 2 22.15 16.29 -60.37
N GLY A 3 21.24 16.49 -59.42
CA GLY A 3 21.45 16.06 -58.03
C GLY A 3 21.67 17.18 -57.03
N LEU A 4 20.59 17.63 -56.39
CA LEU A 4 20.43 17.52 -54.93
C LEU A 4 19.04 18.06 -54.55
N LEU A 5 17.98 17.33 -54.91
CA LEU A 5 16.74 17.38 -54.14
C LEU A 5 16.83 16.25 -53.10
N LEU A 6 16.26 16.51 -51.93
CA LEU A 6 15.86 15.51 -50.94
C LEU A 6 16.97 14.92 -50.06
N ALA A 7 17.46 15.69 -49.08
CA ALA A 7 18.12 15.08 -47.92
C ALA A 7 17.83 15.75 -46.57
N SER A 8 16.95 16.74 -46.48
CA SER A 8 16.79 17.50 -45.22
C SER A 8 15.36 17.59 -44.66
N ALA A 9 14.37 16.92 -45.26
CA ALA A 9 12.97 17.11 -44.90
C ALA A 9 12.28 15.87 -44.30
N LEU A 10 13.03 15.00 -43.60
CA LEU A 10 12.49 13.72 -43.09
C LEU A 10 12.89 13.39 -41.65
N LEU A 11 13.04 14.39 -40.78
CA LEU A 11 13.49 14.14 -39.39
C LEU A 11 12.69 14.83 -38.26
N THR A 12 11.54 15.46 -38.51
CA THR A 12 10.81 16.14 -37.42
C THR A 12 9.30 15.88 -37.41
N SER A 13 8.89 14.63 -37.57
CA SER A 13 7.54 14.25 -37.12
C SER A 13 7.58 12.89 -36.43
N THR A 14 8.27 12.79 -35.30
CA THR A 14 7.89 11.80 -34.30
C THR A 14 6.53 12.24 -33.74
N PRO A 15 5.44 11.48 -33.97
CA PRO A 15 4.19 11.75 -33.28
C PRO A 15 4.44 11.63 -31.77
N PRO A 16 3.73 12.41 -30.93
CA PRO A 16 3.84 12.23 -29.49
C PRO A 16 3.55 10.76 -29.17
N ALA A 17 4.47 10.10 -28.47
CA ALA A 17 4.19 8.80 -27.88
C ALA A 17 3.11 9.02 -26.82
N LEU A 18 1.85 8.84 -27.19
CA LEU A 18 0.76 8.74 -26.24
C LEU A 18 1.08 7.52 -25.37
N ALA A 19 1.38 7.74 -24.09
CA ALA A 19 1.56 6.66 -23.14
C ALA A 19 0.29 5.78 -23.18
N LEU A 20 0.46 4.49 -23.45
CA LEU A 20 -0.62 3.50 -23.49
C LEU A 20 -1.31 3.33 -22.12
N ASP A 21 -0.65 3.76 -21.04
CA ASP A 21 -1.15 3.68 -19.68
C ASP A 21 -1.90 4.95 -19.28
N ALA A 22 -3.14 5.09 -19.77
CA ALA A 22 -4.10 5.93 -19.07
C ALA A 22 -4.23 5.41 -17.63
N PRO A 23 -4.26 6.27 -16.59
CA PRO A 23 -4.45 5.81 -15.23
C PRO A 23 -5.76 5.03 -15.16
N LEU A 24 -5.66 3.72 -14.92
CA LEU A 24 -6.81 2.84 -14.80
C LEU A 24 -7.77 3.43 -13.76
N GLN A 25 -9.06 3.43 -14.08
CA GLN A 25 -10.07 3.76 -13.08
C GLN A 25 -10.03 2.70 -11.98
N VAL A 26 -10.38 3.06 -10.73
CA VAL A 26 -10.42 2.10 -9.61
C VAL A 26 -11.22 0.85 -9.96
N ALA A 27 -12.31 1.00 -10.72
CA ALA A 27 -13.17 -0.09 -11.18
C ALA A 27 -12.49 -1.06 -12.17
N GLN A 28 -11.36 -0.69 -12.77
CA GLN A 28 -10.62 -1.52 -13.72
C GLN A 28 -9.51 -2.33 -13.04
N TYR A 29 -9.26 -2.14 -11.75
CA TYR A 29 -8.36 -2.98 -10.97
C TYR A 29 -9.07 -4.23 -10.47
N ALA A 30 -8.34 -5.35 -10.40
CA ALA A 30 -8.78 -6.50 -9.63
C ALA A 30 -8.79 -6.13 -8.13
N HIS A 31 -9.92 -6.33 -7.48
CA HIS A 31 -10.09 -6.05 -6.05
C HIS A 31 -10.30 -7.35 -5.29
N THR A 32 -9.53 -7.53 -4.22
CA THR A 32 -9.74 -8.60 -3.24
C THR A 32 -10.09 -7.94 -1.91
N SER A 33 -11.13 -8.45 -1.24
CA SER A 33 -11.52 -8.02 0.09
C SER A 33 -11.35 -9.16 1.07
N TRP A 34 -10.93 -8.81 2.28
CA TRP A 34 -10.93 -9.70 3.44
C TRP A 34 -12.00 -9.24 4.40
N THR A 35 -12.90 -10.14 4.75
CA THR A 35 -14.05 -9.90 5.61
C THR A 35 -14.01 -10.86 6.79
N ALA A 36 -14.90 -10.68 7.76
CA ALA A 36 -15.05 -11.62 8.86
C ALA A 36 -15.36 -13.06 8.39
N ARG A 37 -15.91 -13.24 7.17
CA ARG A 37 -16.18 -14.57 6.60
C ARG A 37 -14.91 -15.33 6.21
N ASP A 38 -13.81 -14.60 5.99
CA ASP A 38 -12.51 -15.15 5.61
C ASP A 38 -11.68 -15.59 6.83
N GLY A 39 -12.30 -15.60 8.02
CA GLY A 39 -11.72 -16.16 9.24
C GLY A 39 -11.03 -15.15 10.15
N VAL A 40 -10.96 -13.87 9.76
CA VAL A 40 -10.44 -12.80 10.63
C VAL A 40 -11.37 -11.60 10.62
N SER A 41 -11.79 -11.19 11.81
CA SER A 41 -12.53 -9.94 12.01
C SER A 41 -11.58 -8.91 12.62
N LEU A 42 -11.39 -7.80 11.93
CA LEU A 42 -10.57 -6.67 12.40
C LEU A 42 -11.41 -5.64 13.18
N GLY A 43 -12.75 -5.75 13.12
CA GLY A 43 -13.66 -4.69 13.52
C GLY A 43 -13.55 -3.49 12.57
N LEU A 44 -13.72 -2.28 13.10
CA LEU A 44 -13.39 -1.06 12.35
C LEU A 44 -11.86 -0.96 12.25
N VAL A 45 -11.35 -0.73 11.05
CA VAL A 45 -9.93 -0.46 10.81
C VAL A 45 -9.69 1.03 11.00
N PHE A 46 -8.73 1.38 11.86
CA PHE A 46 -8.38 2.76 12.18
C PHE A 46 -7.06 3.20 11.54
N SER A 47 -6.12 2.27 11.40
CA SER A 47 -4.75 2.59 11.00
C SER A 47 -4.12 1.47 10.19
N MET A 48 -3.17 1.83 9.32
CA MET A 48 -2.38 0.89 8.56
C MET A 48 -1.00 1.49 8.25
N ALA A 49 0.04 0.65 8.26
CA ALA A 49 1.37 1.01 7.81
C ALA A 49 2.09 -0.21 7.21
N GLN A 50 3.06 0.00 6.32
CA GLN A 50 3.91 -1.06 5.78
C GLN A 50 5.31 -0.97 6.36
N THR A 51 5.83 -2.07 6.91
CA THR A 51 7.23 -2.15 7.37
C THR A 51 8.18 -2.49 6.22
N PRO A 52 9.50 -2.21 6.33
CA PRO A 52 10.46 -2.43 5.23
C PRO A 52 10.61 -3.89 4.80
N ASP A 53 10.22 -4.83 5.65
CA ASP A 53 10.16 -6.27 5.36
C ASP A 53 8.92 -6.66 4.52
N GLY A 54 8.08 -5.70 4.14
CA GLY A 54 6.97 -5.86 3.22
C GLY A 54 5.63 -6.19 3.87
N TYR A 55 5.58 -6.49 5.16
CA TYR A 55 4.33 -6.77 5.86
C TYR A 55 3.49 -5.51 6.06
N LEU A 56 2.18 -5.67 5.95
CA LEU A 56 1.22 -4.65 6.36
C LEU A 56 0.86 -4.85 7.83
N TRP A 57 0.91 -3.78 8.60
CA TRP A 57 0.40 -3.70 9.96
C TRP A 57 -0.91 -2.96 9.94
N VAL A 58 -1.93 -3.54 10.55
CA VAL A 58 -3.30 -3.02 10.54
C VAL A 58 -3.79 -2.94 11.97
N GLY A 59 -4.21 -1.74 12.37
CA GLY A 59 -4.83 -1.48 13.65
C GLY A 59 -6.35 -1.38 13.51
N GLY A 60 -7.07 -2.19 14.28
CA GLY A 60 -8.53 -2.19 14.30
C GLY A 60 -9.13 -2.31 15.69
N SER A 61 -10.47 -2.37 15.76
CA SER A 61 -11.21 -2.43 17.03
C SER A 61 -10.94 -3.71 17.83
N PHE A 62 -10.42 -4.74 17.18
CA PHE A 62 -10.07 -6.01 17.84
C PHE A 62 -8.55 -6.18 18.01
N GLY A 63 -7.80 -5.08 17.96
CA GLY A 63 -6.36 -5.04 18.20
C GLY A 63 -5.54 -4.83 16.93
N MET A 64 -4.27 -5.24 17.00
CA MET A 64 -3.31 -5.08 15.90
C MET A 64 -3.05 -6.42 15.20
N PHE A 65 -2.93 -6.37 13.87
CA PHE A 65 -2.73 -7.54 13.03
C PHE A 65 -1.59 -7.29 12.05
N ARG A 66 -0.81 -8.32 11.76
CA ARG A 66 0.17 -8.34 10.66
C ARG A 66 -0.41 -9.11 9.48
N PHE A 67 -0.26 -8.58 8.29
CA PHE A 67 -0.78 -9.14 7.05
C PHE A 67 0.33 -9.33 6.03
N ASP A 68 0.37 -10.52 5.42
CA ASP A 68 1.42 -10.98 4.52
C ASP A 68 1.02 -10.96 3.03
N GLY A 69 -0.17 -10.42 2.71
CA GLY A 69 -0.77 -10.48 1.39
C GLY A 69 -1.82 -11.59 1.24
N LEU A 70 -1.83 -12.58 2.15
CA LEU A 70 -2.77 -13.70 2.12
C LEU A 70 -3.56 -13.82 3.43
N ARG A 71 -2.93 -13.62 4.59
CA ARG A 71 -3.50 -13.92 5.91
C ARG A 71 -3.17 -12.85 6.93
N PHE A 72 -4.15 -12.57 7.79
CA PHE A 72 -3.97 -11.74 8.98
C PHE A 72 -3.55 -12.60 10.17
N VAL A 73 -2.49 -12.19 10.85
CA VAL A 73 -1.99 -12.80 12.08
C VAL A 73 -2.12 -11.79 13.21
N PRO A 74 -2.86 -12.09 14.30
CA PRO A 74 -2.95 -11.19 15.45
C PRO A 74 -1.57 -10.94 16.05
N TRP A 75 -1.22 -9.68 16.25
CA TRP A 75 -0.04 -9.32 17.01
C TRP A 75 -0.32 -9.42 18.50
N ARG A 76 0.64 -9.96 19.25
CA ARG A 76 0.58 -10.04 20.70
C ARG A 76 1.71 -9.19 21.29
N PRO A 77 1.40 -8.32 22.27
CA PRO A 77 2.43 -7.59 22.98
C PRO A 77 3.36 -8.55 23.72
N PRO A 78 4.62 -8.15 23.98
CA PRO A 78 5.52 -8.91 24.84
C PRO A 78 4.91 -9.23 26.21
N ARG A 79 5.40 -10.29 26.86
CA ARG A 79 4.87 -10.74 28.15
C ARG A 79 4.88 -9.59 29.18
N GLY A 80 3.73 -9.38 29.83
CA GLY A 80 3.56 -8.33 30.83
C GLY A 80 3.27 -6.93 30.25
N GLN A 81 3.10 -6.82 28.93
CA GLN A 81 2.72 -5.58 28.27
C GLN A 81 1.33 -5.72 27.64
N SER A 82 0.64 -4.60 27.49
CA SER A 82 -0.62 -4.46 26.76
C SER A 82 -0.68 -3.09 26.11
N LEU A 83 -1.42 -2.98 25.00
CA LEU A 83 -1.78 -1.66 24.49
C LEU A 83 -2.82 -1.03 25.44
N PRO A 84 -2.69 0.26 25.76
CA PRO A 84 -3.62 0.94 26.67
C PRO A 84 -4.95 1.31 26.01
N ASP A 85 -5.04 1.25 24.67
CA ASP A 85 -6.27 1.42 23.88
C ASP A 85 -6.07 0.80 22.48
N ASN A 86 -7.06 0.96 21.60
CA ASN A 86 -6.97 0.59 20.19
C ASN A 86 -5.84 1.36 19.47
N PRO A 87 -5.20 0.73 18.48
CA PRO A 87 -4.15 1.36 17.66
C PRO A 87 -4.77 2.31 16.62
N TYR A 88 -4.93 3.58 16.98
CA TYR A 88 -5.52 4.61 16.11
C TYR A 88 -4.52 5.19 15.11
N ALA A 89 -3.22 5.09 15.37
CA ALA A 89 -2.18 5.52 14.45
C ALA A 89 -1.05 4.50 14.39
N LEU A 90 -0.48 4.32 13.20
CA LEU A 90 0.71 3.52 12.98
C LEU A 90 1.71 4.33 12.16
N LEU A 91 2.96 4.38 12.61
CA LEU A 91 4.04 5.06 11.91
C LEU A 91 5.27 4.18 11.85
N VAL A 92 5.76 3.90 10.65
CA VAL A 92 7.05 3.25 10.46
C VAL A 92 8.11 4.33 10.37
N SER A 93 9.04 4.31 11.31
CA SER A 93 10.17 5.23 11.32
C SER A 93 11.27 4.77 10.35
N ARG A 94 12.26 5.63 10.11
CA ARG A 94 13.29 5.40 9.08
C ARG A 94 14.17 4.17 9.37
N ASP A 95 14.30 3.76 10.61
CA ASP A 95 15.06 2.57 11.01
C ASP A 95 14.22 1.27 10.94
N GLY A 96 12.95 1.38 10.53
CA GLY A 96 12.01 0.26 10.45
C GLY A 96 11.18 0.03 11.72
N THR A 97 11.40 0.80 12.80
CA THR A 97 10.60 0.69 14.03
C THR A 97 9.16 1.12 13.76
N LEU A 98 8.21 0.26 14.11
CA LEU A 98 6.78 0.55 14.08
C LEU A 98 6.35 1.19 15.40
N TRP A 99 5.92 2.45 15.33
CA TRP A 99 5.30 3.18 16.41
C TRP A 99 3.79 3.00 16.39
N ILE A 100 3.22 2.78 17.56
CA ILE A 100 1.78 2.59 17.77
C ILE A 100 1.27 3.79 18.56
N GLY A 101 0.36 4.55 17.97
CA GLY A 101 -0.35 5.62 18.65
C GLY A 101 -1.73 5.15 19.10
N THR A 102 -2.01 5.31 20.39
CA THR A 102 -3.33 5.06 20.97
C THR A 102 -3.92 6.37 21.51
N PHE A 103 -5.20 6.40 21.88
CA PHE A 103 -5.76 7.60 22.54
C PHE A 103 -5.17 7.86 23.92
N ASN A 104 -4.66 6.82 24.59
CA ASN A 104 -4.13 6.89 25.95
C ASN A 104 -2.60 6.98 26.00
N GLY A 105 -1.95 7.29 24.86
CA GLY A 105 -0.50 7.34 24.71
C GLY A 105 0.09 6.14 23.99
#